data_AF-A0A9P5X1G4-F1
#
_entry.id   AF-A0A9P5X1G4-F1
#
_cell.length_a   1.000
_cell.length_b   1.000
_cell.length_c   1.000
_cell.angle_alpha   90.00
_cell.angle_beta   90.00
_cell.angle_gamma   90.00
#
_symmetry.space_group_name_H-M   'P 1'
#
loop_
_entity.id
_entity.type
_entity.pdbx_description
1 polymer ?
#
loop_
_entity_poly.entity_id
_entity_poly.type
_entity_poly.pdbx_seq_one_letter_code
_entity_poly.pdbx_strand_id
1 'polypeptide(L)'
;MSRWHYLFSVLIFFLLGNVFASNIKPRTATDAFPDLYEASVEELQRGLESGLFTSVDLVKAYFARIDEVNLKGPELRAIIELNPSALDQAAALDQERKKTGARGLLHGIPIILKDNIATVASEGMNTTAGSFSLLGSIVPDDAGVVKRLRAAGAIILGKANMSEWAEFRGNLPNGWSGRGLQCTNAYFPNADPCGSSAGSGVSTSIGLTAVSLGTETDGSITCPSSNNNLAGIKPTVGLTSRAGVIPISEHQDTVGPMTRSMTDAAIVLSVIAGKDPNDNFTLAQPDVVPDYTKALNKNALRGKRIGVPRHVFLNTSISGDD
;
A
#
# COMPACT_ATOMS: atom_id res chain seq x y z
N MET A 1 66.73 32.67 -18.04
CA MET A 1 67.20 34.04 -17.76
C MET A 1 65.97 34.80 -17.25
N SER A 2 65.79 34.99 -15.93
CA SER A 2 66.17 36.19 -15.13
C SER A 2 65.52 37.50 -15.67
N ARG A 3 64.89 38.43 -14.92
CA ARG A 3 64.83 38.89 -13.51
C ARG A 3 63.39 39.48 -13.22
N TRP A 4 62.88 39.87 -12.04
CA TRP A 4 63.21 39.73 -10.59
C TRP A 4 62.08 40.35 -9.69
N HIS A 5 61.77 39.74 -8.53
CA HIS A 5 61.33 40.37 -7.24
C HIS A 5 59.91 41.05 -7.21
N TYR A 6 59.20 41.24 -6.07
CA TYR A 6 59.58 41.39 -4.65
C TYR A 6 58.63 40.67 -3.64
N LEU A 7 59.11 40.53 -2.39
CA LEU A 7 58.38 40.00 -1.23
C LEU A 7 57.60 41.08 -0.46
N PHE A 8 56.60 40.66 0.33
CA PHE A 8 56.23 41.32 1.59
C PHE A 8 55.88 40.28 2.66
N SER A 9 56.33 40.50 3.90
CA SER A 9 56.16 39.60 5.05
C SER A 9 55.43 40.33 6.18
N VAL A 10 54.47 39.67 6.85
CA VAL A 10 53.93 40.07 8.16
C VAL A 10 53.70 38.82 9.03
N LEU A 11 53.92 38.94 10.34
CA LEU A 11 54.04 37.85 11.30
C LEU A 11 52.88 37.78 12.32
N ILE A 12 52.48 36.54 12.67
CA ILE A 12 51.97 35.99 13.96
C ILE A 12 50.89 36.77 14.78
N PHE A 13 49.74 36.15 15.11
CA PHE A 13 49.43 35.60 16.47
C PHE A 13 48.06 34.88 16.63
N PHE A 14 48.11 33.84 17.46
CA PHE A 14 47.09 32.92 18.01
C PHE A 14 45.60 33.33 18.09
N LEU A 15 44.71 32.33 17.96
CA LEU A 15 43.86 31.88 19.09
C LEU A 15 43.29 30.46 18.90
N LEU A 16 43.08 29.77 20.03
CA LEU A 16 42.60 28.39 20.12
C LEU A 16 41.07 28.31 19.91
N GLY A 17 40.61 27.25 19.24
CA GLY A 17 39.18 26.99 19.03
C GLY A 17 38.89 25.50 18.80
N ASN A 18 39.04 24.68 19.83
CA ASN A 18 38.51 23.31 19.82
C ASN A 18 36.98 23.37 19.92
N VAL A 19 36.29 23.08 18.83
CA VAL A 19 34.86 22.73 18.84
C VAL A 19 34.71 21.39 18.15
N PHE A 20 33.94 20.49 18.76
CA PHE A 20 33.79 19.09 18.36
C PHE A 20 33.45 18.95 16.88
N ALA A 21 34.39 18.40 16.10
CA ALA A 21 34.07 17.79 14.82
C ALA A 21 33.21 16.55 15.10
N SER A 22 31.89 16.67 14.90
CA SER A 22 30.99 15.53 14.91
C SER A 22 31.43 14.54 13.84
N ASN A 23 31.76 13.31 14.23
CA ASN A 23 32.09 12.20 13.33
C ASN A 23 30.84 11.69 12.58
N ILE A 24 30.19 12.58 11.83
CA ILE A 24 29.22 12.22 10.80
C ILE A 24 30.06 11.70 9.63
N LYS A 25 30.17 10.37 9.51
CA LYS A 25 30.72 9.75 8.30
C LYS A 25 29.92 10.27 7.10
N PRO A 26 30.57 10.72 6.01
CA PRO A 26 29.85 11.01 4.77
C PRO A 26 29.16 9.73 4.31
N ARG A 27 27.84 9.82 4.11
CA ARG A 27 26.97 8.69 3.74
C ARG A 27 27.30 8.27 2.30
N THR A 28 28.11 7.24 2.13
CA THR A 28 28.55 6.75 0.82
C THR A 28 27.40 6.10 0.05
N ALA A 29 27.45 6.16 -1.28
CA ALA A 29 26.34 5.84 -2.19
C ALA A 29 26.01 4.33 -2.35
N THR A 30 25.91 3.60 -1.24
CA THR A 30 25.42 2.21 -1.19
C THR A 30 24.28 2.02 -0.17
N ASP A 31 23.80 3.11 0.45
CA ASP A 31 22.57 3.12 1.28
C ASP A 31 21.31 3.22 0.40
N ALA A 32 21.24 2.41 -0.66
CA ALA A 32 20.11 2.42 -1.58
C ALA A 32 18.90 1.70 -0.98
N PHE A 33 17.71 2.25 -1.19
CA PHE A 33 16.48 1.46 -1.05
C PHE A 33 16.56 0.23 -1.99
N PRO A 34 15.92 -0.91 -1.64
CA PRO A 34 15.60 -1.91 -2.65
C PRO A 34 14.74 -1.25 -3.74
N ASP A 35 14.75 -1.81 -4.96
CA ASP A 35 13.89 -1.31 -6.02
C ASP A 35 12.41 -1.41 -5.60
N LEU A 36 11.79 -0.27 -5.30
CA LEU A 36 10.42 -0.20 -4.80
C LEU A 36 9.40 -0.78 -5.80
N TYR A 37 9.78 -0.93 -7.07
CA TYR A 37 8.98 -1.64 -8.07
C TYR A 37 8.73 -3.10 -7.70
N GLU A 38 9.72 -3.82 -7.14
CA GLU A 38 9.62 -5.24 -6.79
C GLU A 38 9.72 -5.54 -5.29
N ALA A 39 10.25 -4.61 -4.48
CA ALA A 39 10.58 -4.83 -3.08
C ALA A 39 9.47 -5.50 -2.26
N SER A 40 9.78 -6.65 -1.67
CA SER A 40 8.89 -7.40 -0.78
C SER A 40 8.84 -6.80 0.63
N VAL A 41 7.79 -7.12 1.41
CA VAL A 41 7.67 -6.69 2.80
C VAL A 41 8.87 -7.15 3.64
N GLU A 42 9.39 -8.35 3.38
CA GLU A 42 10.56 -8.87 4.08
C GLU A 42 11.86 -8.12 3.75
N GLU A 43 12.06 -7.69 2.50
CA GLU A 43 13.22 -6.88 2.10
C GLU A 43 13.18 -5.50 2.75
N LEU A 44 11.99 -4.89 2.77
CA LEU A 44 11.76 -3.63 3.46
C LEU A 44 12.02 -3.75 4.96
N GLN A 45 11.52 -4.80 5.62
CA GLN A 45 11.81 -5.06 7.03
C GLN A 45 13.30 -5.26 7.30
N ARG A 46 14.01 -6.07 6.49
CA ARG A 46 15.46 -6.24 6.64
C ARG A 46 16.23 -4.92 6.52
N GLY A 47 15.81 -4.02 5.63
CA GLY A 47 16.38 -2.68 5.51
C GLY A 47 16.14 -1.79 6.75
N LEU A 48 14.92 -1.83 7.29
CA LEU A 48 14.54 -1.10 8.52
C LEU A 48 15.23 -1.66 9.78
N GLU A 49 15.43 -2.97 9.89
CA GLU A 49 16.09 -3.63 11.03
C GLU A 49 17.61 -3.44 11.01
N SER A 50 18.22 -3.46 9.83
CA SER A 50 19.67 -3.16 9.67
C SER A 50 19.98 -1.66 9.71
N GLY A 51 18.97 -0.79 9.67
CA GLY A 51 19.14 0.66 9.73
C GLY A 51 19.66 1.29 8.43
N LEU A 52 19.56 0.59 7.29
CA LEU A 52 19.93 1.13 5.97
C LEU A 52 19.08 2.36 5.61
N PHE A 53 17.80 2.32 5.96
CA PHE A 53 16.84 3.42 5.86
C PHE A 53 15.85 3.36 7.02
N THR A 54 15.16 4.47 7.26
CA THR A 54 14.07 4.58 8.25
C THR A 54 12.70 4.47 7.58
N SER A 55 11.64 4.30 8.37
CA SER A 55 10.26 4.34 7.88
C SER A 55 9.94 5.71 7.30
N VAL A 56 10.48 6.79 7.89
CA VAL A 56 10.40 8.17 7.34
C VAL A 56 11.05 8.26 5.96
N ASP A 57 12.24 7.65 5.78
CA ASP A 57 12.92 7.63 4.48
C ASP A 57 12.10 6.84 3.45
N LEU A 58 11.51 5.71 3.85
CA LEU A 58 10.68 4.86 2.98
C LEU A 58 9.38 5.55 2.56
N VAL A 59 8.68 6.24 3.47
CA VAL A 59 7.50 7.07 3.14
C VAL A 59 7.85 8.18 2.15
N LYS A 60 8.99 8.87 2.34
CA LYS A 60 9.45 9.89 1.39
C LYS A 60 9.73 9.30 0.00
N ALA A 61 10.32 8.10 -0.07
CA ALA A 61 10.61 7.44 -1.34
C ALA A 61 9.34 7.04 -2.10
N TYR A 62 8.33 6.49 -1.42
CA TYR A 62 7.04 6.22 -2.05
C TYR A 62 6.30 7.51 -2.44
N PHE A 63 6.32 8.56 -1.62
CA PHE A 63 5.73 9.86 -1.99
C PHE A 63 6.40 10.48 -3.23
N ALA A 64 7.73 10.40 -3.36
CA ALA A 64 8.43 10.86 -4.55
C ALA A 64 7.98 10.08 -5.81
N ARG A 65 7.91 8.75 -5.72
CA ARG A 65 7.46 7.90 -6.84
C ARG A 65 5.98 8.14 -7.20
N ILE A 66 5.12 8.42 -6.22
CA ILE A 66 3.72 8.83 -6.47
C ILE A 66 3.68 10.18 -7.21
N ASP A 67 4.47 11.16 -6.79
CA ASP A 67 4.54 12.47 -7.44
C ASP A 67 5.00 12.36 -8.90
N GLU A 68 5.97 11.49 -9.19
CA GLU A 68 6.50 11.25 -10.54
C GLU A 68 5.46 10.75 -11.56
N VAL A 69 4.49 9.91 -11.14
CA VAL A 69 3.63 9.16 -12.08
C VAL A 69 2.12 9.27 -11.88
N ASN A 70 1.64 9.74 -10.72
CA ASN A 70 0.21 9.74 -10.43
C ASN A 70 -0.54 10.89 -11.09
N LEU A 71 0.02 12.11 -10.99
CA LEU A 71 -0.51 13.35 -11.58
C LEU A 71 0.51 14.03 -12.52
N LYS A 72 1.66 13.40 -12.75
CA LYS A 72 2.72 13.78 -13.67
C LYS A 72 3.08 12.57 -14.53
N GLY A 73 3.95 12.75 -15.52
CA GLY A 73 4.42 11.67 -16.39
C GLY A 73 3.24 10.97 -17.09
N PRO A 74 2.99 9.67 -16.82
CA PRO A 74 1.86 8.94 -17.39
C PRO A 74 0.46 9.31 -16.82
N GLU A 75 0.36 10.15 -15.78
CA GLU A 75 -0.91 10.56 -15.15
C GLU A 75 -1.85 9.39 -14.76
N LEU A 76 -1.32 8.37 -14.10
CA LEU A 76 -2.05 7.11 -13.83
C LEU A 76 -3.26 7.24 -12.90
N ARG A 77 -3.34 8.33 -12.10
CA ARG A 77 -4.46 8.65 -11.19
C ARG A 77 -4.90 7.49 -10.29
N ALA A 78 -3.95 6.66 -9.89
CA ALA A 78 -4.12 5.53 -9.00
C ALA A 78 -4.36 5.95 -7.54
N ILE A 79 -3.81 7.09 -7.13
CA ILE A 79 -3.92 7.64 -5.77
C ILE A 79 -4.84 8.86 -5.80
N ILE A 80 -5.91 8.84 -5.00
CA ILE A 80 -6.89 9.93 -4.91
C ILE A 80 -6.54 10.93 -3.80
N GLU A 81 -5.82 10.48 -2.77
CA GLU A 81 -5.47 11.30 -1.60
C GLU A 81 -4.24 10.71 -0.88
N LEU A 82 -3.37 11.57 -0.34
CA LEU A 82 -2.23 11.17 0.50
C LEU A 82 -2.54 11.46 1.97
N ASN A 83 -1.97 10.66 2.87
CA ASN A 83 -2.10 10.90 4.30
C ASN A 83 -1.14 12.02 4.75
N PRO A 84 -1.62 13.20 5.17
CA PRO A 84 -0.76 14.28 5.65
C PRO A 84 0.00 13.89 6.93
N SER A 85 -0.51 12.93 7.72
CA SER A 85 0.12 12.44 8.96
C SER A 85 1.13 11.31 8.75
N ALA A 86 1.33 10.79 7.53
CA ALA A 86 2.18 9.60 7.32
C ALA A 86 3.63 9.77 7.77
N LEU A 87 4.21 10.96 7.62
CA LEU A 87 5.60 11.22 8.03
C LEU A 87 5.76 11.23 9.56
N ASP A 88 4.78 11.77 10.29
CA ASP A 88 4.79 11.79 11.76
C ASP A 88 4.54 10.39 12.32
N GLN A 89 3.64 9.61 11.70
CA GLN A 89 3.42 8.19 12.00
C GLN A 89 4.70 7.37 11.79
N ALA A 90 5.38 7.59 10.67
CA ALA A 90 6.64 6.93 10.35
C ALA A 90 7.71 7.26 11.40
N ALA A 91 7.86 8.54 11.76
CA ALA A 91 8.82 8.98 12.78
C ALA A 91 8.52 8.35 14.15
N ALA A 92 7.25 8.24 14.54
CA ALA A 92 6.84 7.58 15.78
C ALA A 92 7.21 6.08 15.77
N LEU A 93 6.93 5.37 14.67
CA LEU A 93 7.25 3.95 14.51
C LEU A 93 8.77 3.68 14.44
N ASP A 94 9.56 4.62 13.90
CA ASP A 94 11.02 4.55 13.92
C ASP A 94 11.61 4.74 15.33
N GLN A 95 11.01 5.58 16.17
CA GLN A 95 11.39 5.70 17.58
C GLN A 95 10.95 4.47 18.39
N GLU A 96 9.77 3.93 18.10
CA GLU A 96 9.29 2.70 18.72
C GLU A 96 10.20 1.51 18.39
N ARG A 97 10.58 1.34 17.11
CA ARG A 97 11.51 0.29 16.67
C ARG A 97 12.82 0.32 17.47
N LYS A 98 13.36 1.51 17.75
CA LYS A 98 14.59 1.70 18.55
C LYS A 98 14.39 1.43 20.05
N LYS A 99 13.19 1.62 20.58
CA LYS A 99 12.89 1.53 22.01
C LYS A 99 12.40 0.15 22.45
N THR A 100 11.54 -0.48 21.65
CA THR A 100 10.82 -1.72 21.99
C THR A 100 10.88 -2.80 20.90
N GLY A 101 11.50 -2.51 19.76
CA GLY A 101 11.49 -3.40 18.59
C GLY A 101 10.25 -3.21 17.72
N ALA A 102 10.14 -4.04 16.67
CA ALA A 102 9.02 -4.02 15.74
C ALA A 102 7.80 -4.78 16.30
N ARG A 103 6.59 -4.29 16.03
CA ARG A 103 5.32 -4.98 16.34
C ARG A 103 5.09 -6.25 15.50
N GLY A 104 5.79 -6.37 14.37
CA GLY A 104 5.67 -7.47 13.41
C GLY A 104 6.13 -7.06 12.02
N LEU A 105 5.87 -7.91 11.01
CA LEU A 105 6.34 -7.71 9.63
C LEU A 105 5.78 -6.45 8.93
N LEU A 106 4.71 -5.84 9.44
CA LEU A 106 4.16 -4.59 8.89
C LEU A 106 4.65 -3.32 9.62
N HIS A 107 5.52 -3.44 10.63
CA HIS A 107 5.99 -2.28 11.41
C HIS A 107 6.77 -1.29 10.54
N GLY A 108 6.25 -0.08 10.36
CA GLY A 108 6.86 0.94 9.49
C GLY A 108 6.68 0.68 7.99
N ILE A 109 5.83 -0.27 7.58
CA ILE A 109 5.55 -0.55 6.17
C ILE A 109 4.41 0.36 5.66
N PRO A 110 4.63 1.13 4.57
CA PRO A 110 3.58 1.94 3.96
C PRO A 110 2.56 1.13 3.16
N ILE A 111 1.27 1.35 3.43
CA ILE A 111 0.12 0.66 2.83
C ILE A 111 -0.86 1.68 2.27
N ILE A 112 -1.42 1.40 1.09
CA ILE A 112 -2.52 2.18 0.51
C ILE A 112 -3.85 1.45 0.66
N LEU A 113 -4.91 2.19 0.97
CA LEU A 113 -6.26 1.66 1.16
C LEU A 113 -7.17 2.16 0.03
N LYS A 114 -8.03 1.31 -0.52
CA LYS A 114 -9.12 1.78 -1.40
C LYS A 114 -9.97 2.84 -0.70
N ASP A 115 -10.41 3.87 -1.43
CA ASP A 115 -11.12 5.03 -0.88
C ASP A 115 -12.50 4.73 -0.25
N ASN A 116 -13.01 3.50 -0.37
CA ASN A 116 -14.19 3.05 0.38
C ASN A 116 -13.89 2.48 1.78
N ILE A 117 -12.63 2.44 2.22
CA ILE A 117 -12.20 1.96 3.54
C ILE A 117 -11.97 3.16 4.48
N ALA A 118 -12.67 3.19 5.62
CA ALA A 118 -12.59 4.28 6.58
C ALA A 118 -11.24 4.37 7.29
N THR A 119 -10.78 5.62 7.44
CA THR A 119 -9.61 6.04 8.21
C THR A 119 -10.03 7.21 9.10
N VAL A 120 -9.60 7.24 10.37
CA VAL A 120 -9.97 8.30 11.33
C VAL A 120 -9.80 9.71 10.75
N ALA A 121 -10.85 10.53 10.84
CA ALA A 121 -10.90 11.87 10.23
C ALA A 121 -9.84 12.85 10.80
N SER A 122 -9.30 12.57 12.00
CA SER A 122 -8.20 13.33 12.60
C SER A 122 -6.88 13.26 11.82
N GLU A 123 -6.72 12.29 10.92
CA GLU A 123 -5.58 12.22 10.00
C GLU A 123 -5.79 12.99 8.69
N GLY A 124 -6.91 13.71 8.54
CA GLY A 124 -7.14 14.62 7.42
C GLY A 124 -7.42 13.96 6.06
N MET A 125 -7.47 12.63 5.97
CA MET A 125 -7.93 11.90 4.79
C MET A 125 -9.45 11.74 4.77
N ASN A 126 -10.04 11.74 3.58
CA ASN A 126 -11.44 11.45 3.37
C ASN A 126 -11.67 9.95 3.15
N THR A 127 -12.94 9.54 3.12
CA THR A 127 -13.37 8.19 2.70
C THR A 127 -14.62 8.39 1.83
N THR A 128 -14.43 8.46 0.51
CA THR A 128 -15.45 9.02 -0.38
C THR A 128 -16.11 8.04 -1.34
N ALA A 129 -15.61 6.79 -1.41
CA ALA A 129 -15.93 5.85 -2.47
C ALA A 129 -15.77 6.45 -3.89
N GLY A 130 -14.81 7.39 -4.05
CA GLY A 130 -14.60 8.19 -5.26
C GLY A 130 -15.61 9.33 -5.50
N SER A 131 -16.57 9.57 -4.60
CA SER A 131 -17.69 10.49 -4.83
C SER A 131 -17.56 11.82 -4.10
N PHE A 132 -17.78 12.93 -4.82
CA PHE A 132 -17.86 14.27 -4.20
C PHE A 132 -18.96 14.41 -3.14
N SER A 133 -19.99 13.56 -3.18
CA SER A 133 -21.09 13.54 -2.21
C SER A 133 -20.66 13.21 -0.78
N LEU A 134 -19.51 12.56 -0.61
CA LEU A 134 -18.92 12.19 0.69
C LEU A 134 -17.66 13.00 1.03
N LEU A 135 -17.27 13.99 0.21
CA LEU A 135 -16.12 14.84 0.50
C LEU A 135 -16.39 15.69 1.76
N GLY A 136 -15.48 15.63 2.73
CA GLY A 136 -15.65 16.26 4.04
C GLY A 136 -16.53 15.46 5.02
N SER A 137 -16.98 14.26 4.66
CA SER A 137 -17.70 13.38 5.58
C SER A 137 -16.81 12.91 6.73
N ILE A 138 -17.32 12.99 7.96
CA ILE A 138 -16.60 12.59 9.18
C ILE A 138 -16.99 11.15 9.53
N VAL A 139 -16.08 10.20 9.28
CA VAL A 139 -16.23 8.83 9.76
C VAL A 139 -15.99 8.78 11.29
N PRO A 140 -16.72 7.93 12.04
CA PRO A 140 -16.62 7.89 13.49
C PRO A 140 -15.30 7.26 13.99
N ASP A 141 -14.69 6.36 13.21
CA ASP A 141 -13.50 5.60 13.57
C ASP A 141 -12.84 4.99 12.32
N ASP A 142 -11.66 4.38 12.47
CA ASP A 142 -11.04 3.50 11.48
C ASP A 142 -11.91 2.26 11.18
N ALA A 143 -11.82 1.75 9.96
CA ALA A 143 -12.36 0.43 9.62
C ALA A 143 -11.68 -0.70 10.42
N GLY A 144 -12.38 -1.80 10.67
CA GLY A 144 -11.88 -2.91 11.51
C GLY A 144 -10.54 -3.49 11.04
N VAL A 145 -10.33 -3.58 9.73
CA VAL A 145 -9.05 -3.97 9.10
C VAL A 145 -7.94 -2.93 9.29
N VAL A 146 -8.26 -1.63 9.30
CA VAL A 146 -7.29 -0.55 9.48
C VAL A 146 -6.78 -0.52 10.93
N LYS A 147 -7.67 -0.74 11.90
CA LYS A 147 -7.30 -0.93 13.31
C LYS A 147 -6.28 -2.07 13.48
N ARG A 148 -6.48 -3.19 12.78
CA ARG A 148 -5.56 -4.34 12.76
C ARG A 148 -4.21 -4.00 12.09
N LEU A 149 -4.23 -3.30 10.96
CA LEU A 149 -3.01 -2.80 10.31
C LEU A 149 -2.18 -1.89 11.23
N ARG A 150 -2.84 -0.92 11.89
CA ARG A 150 -2.18 -0.04 12.86
C ARG A 150 -1.64 -0.79 14.08
N ALA A 151 -2.39 -1.78 14.58
CA ALA A 151 -1.90 -2.65 15.67
C ALA A 151 -0.63 -3.42 15.26
N ALA A 152 -0.51 -3.85 14.00
CA ALA A 152 0.72 -4.43 13.44
C ALA A 152 1.82 -3.40 13.07
N GLY A 153 1.57 -2.10 13.28
CA GLY A 153 2.53 -1.02 13.05
C GLY A 153 2.60 -0.53 11.60
N ALA A 154 1.63 -0.83 10.74
CA ALA A 154 1.59 -0.31 9.38
C ALA A 154 1.35 1.21 9.33
N ILE A 155 1.89 1.87 8.30
CA ILE A 155 1.67 3.28 8.01
C ILE A 155 0.62 3.36 6.90
N ILE A 156 -0.47 4.09 7.12
CA ILE A 156 -1.46 4.34 6.06
C ILE A 156 -0.94 5.50 5.22
N LEU A 157 -0.47 5.21 4.01
CA LEU A 157 0.19 6.17 3.12
C LEU A 157 -0.80 7.10 2.41
N GLY A 158 -2.01 6.61 2.14
CA GLY A 158 -3.04 7.35 1.41
C GLY A 158 -4.21 6.48 0.97
N LYS A 159 -5.09 7.07 0.16
CA LYS A 159 -6.27 6.44 -0.41
C LYS A 159 -6.08 6.21 -1.92
N ALA A 160 -6.38 5.01 -2.39
CA ALA A 160 -6.40 4.65 -3.80
C ALA A 160 -7.72 5.04 -4.47
N ASN A 161 -7.63 5.51 -5.71
CA ASN A 161 -8.78 5.72 -6.59
C ASN A 161 -9.49 4.39 -6.92
N MET A 162 -10.74 4.47 -7.34
CA MET A 162 -11.62 3.33 -7.56
C MET A 162 -12.74 3.67 -8.55
N SER A 163 -13.41 2.68 -9.13
CA SER A 163 -14.71 2.91 -9.79
C SER A 163 -15.69 3.52 -8.77
N GLU A 164 -16.34 4.64 -9.09
CA GLU A 164 -17.22 5.36 -8.13
C GLU A 164 -18.30 4.44 -7.55
N TRP A 165 -18.55 4.54 -6.24
CA TRP A 165 -19.47 3.66 -5.50
C TRP A 165 -19.18 2.15 -5.70
N ALA A 166 -17.90 1.83 -5.84
CA ALA A 166 -17.41 0.48 -6.12
C ALA A 166 -18.09 -0.15 -7.35
N GLU A 167 -18.29 0.65 -8.41
CA GLU A 167 -18.94 0.32 -9.69
C GLU A 167 -20.47 0.28 -9.64
N PHE A 168 -21.09 0.34 -8.45
CA PHE A 168 -22.53 0.23 -8.28
C PHE A 168 -23.30 1.55 -8.51
N ARG A 169 -22.87 2.34 -9.52
CA ARG A 169 -23.45 3.66 -9.85
C ARG A 169 -24.16 3.71 -11.21
N GLY A 170 -23.78 2.84 -12.16
CA GLY A 170 -24.27 2.83 -13.53
C GLY A 170 -23.16 2.55 -14.55
N ASN A 171 -23.49 2.56 -15.84
CA ASN A 171 -22.55 2.25 -16.92
C ASN A 171 -21.47 3.33 -17.08
N LEU A 172 -20.26 3.06 -16.59
CA LEU A 172 -19.13 3.99 -16.48
C LEU A 172 -17.82 3.22 -16.70
N PRO A 173 -16.74 3.89 -17.16
CA PRO A 173 -15.44 3.23 -17.26
C PRO A 173 -14.92 2.76 -15.91
N ASN A 174 -14.34 1.55 -15.91
CA ASN A 174 -13.55 1.02 -14.81
C ASN A 174 -12.49 2.01 -14.33
N GLY A 175 -12.33 2.13 -13.02
CA GLY A 175 -11.35 3.04 -12.41
C GLY A 175 -11.65 4.53 -12.56
N TRP A 176 -12.79 4.92 -13.14
CA TRP A 176 -13.27 6.29 -13.12
C TRP A 176 -14.01 6.61 -11.82
N SER A 177 -13.71 7.76 -11.22
CA SER A 177 -14.61 8.37 -10.23
C SER A 177 -14.76 9.88 -10.40
N GLY A 178 -15.87 10.43 -9.90
CA GLY A 178 -16.11 11.87 -9.94
C GLY A 178 -15.00 12.68 -9.28
N ARG A 179 -14.50 12.22 -8.11
CA ARG A 179 -13.42 12.88 -7.36
C ARG A 179 -12.02 12.57 -7.90
N GLY A 180 -11.73 11.30 -8.23
CA GLY A 180 -10.39 10.84 -8.61
C GLY A 180 -10.09 10.95 -10.11
N LEU A 181 -11.11 11.15 -10.93
CA LEU A 181 -11.07 11.02 -12.39
C LEU A 181 -10.64 9.61 -12.83
N GLN A 182 -10.21 9.46 -14.08
CA GLN A 182 -9.88 8.17 -14.69
C GLN A 182 -8.53 7.64 -14.19
N CYS A 183 -8.53 6.56 -13.40
CA CYS A 183 -7.33 5.74 -13.21
C CYS A 183 -7.07 4.89 -14.47
N THR A 184 -5.82 4.74 -14.89
CA THR A 184 -5.43 3.95 -16.08
C THR A 184 -4.41 2.88 -15.74
N ASN A 185 -4.40 1.78 -16.50
CA ASN A 185 -3.46 0.68 -16.33
C ASN A 185 -2.02 1.13 -16.66
N ALA A 186 -1.05 0.70 -15.86
CA ALA A 186 0.36 1.09 -16.05
C ALA A 186 1.11 0.26 -17.12
N TYR A 187 0.59 -0.90 -17.53
CA TYR A 187 1.24 -1.78 -18.51
C TYR A 187 0.97 -1.38 -19.97
N PHE A 188 -0.11 -0.63 -20.24
CA PHE A 188 -0.41 -0.11 -21.58
C PHE A 188 -1.15 1.24 -21.48
N PRO A 189 -0.73 2.29 -22.23
CA PRO A 189 -1.33 3.61 -22.13
C PRO A 189 -2.85 3.61 -22.32
N ASN A 190 -3.58 4.19 -21.36
CA ASN A 190 -5.05 4.27 -21.34
C ASN A 190 -5.79 2.91 -21.36
N ALA A 191 -5.12 1.78 -21.11
CA ALA A 191 -5.80 0.50 -20.97
C ALA A 191 -6.60 0.43 -19.66
N ASP A 192 -7.58 -0.45 -19.65
CA ASP A 192 -8.48 -0.68 -18.52
C ASP A 192 -7.71 -1.30 -17.31
N PRO A 193 -7.67 -0.63 -16.14
CA PRO A 193 -7.11 -1.22 -14.92
C PRO A 193 -8.00 -2.32 -14.30
N CYS A 194 -9.18 -2.58 -14.88
CA CYS A 194 -10.36 -3.18 -14.27
C CYS A 194 -10.84 -2.45 -13.01
N GLY A 195 -12.05 -2.76 -12.56
CA GLY A 195 -12.67 -2.19 -11.39
C GLY A 195 -13.10 -3.24 -10.36
N SER A 196 -13.54 -2.83 -9.17
CA SER A 196 -13.57 -1.45 -8.70
C SER A 196 -12.33 -1.02 -7.91
N SER A 197 -11.45 -1.94 -7.50
CA SER A 197 -10.19 -1.60 -6.77
C SER A 197 -9.05 -1.14 -7.69
N ALA A 198 -9.37 -0.38 -8.74
CA ALA A 198 -8.47 0.04 -9.81
C ALA A 198 -7.15 0.65 -9.29
N GLY A 199 -7.24 1.69 -8.45
CA GLY A 199 -6.07 2.38 -7.91
C GLY A 199 -5.24 1.51 -6.97
N SER A 200 -5.85 0.59 -6.20
CA SER A 200 -5.11 -0.38 -5.39
C SER A 200 -4.29 -1.33 -6.29
N GLY A 201 -4.88 -1.78 -7.41
CA GLY A 201 -4.18 -2.54 -8.45
C GLY A 201 -3.00 -1.79 -9.06
N VAL A 202 -3.28 -0.65 -9.70
CA VAL A 202 -2.26 0.15 -10.41
C VAL A 202 -1.16 0.64 -9.47
N SER A 203 -1.51 1.11 -8.26
CA SER A 203 -0.51 1.61 -7.30
C SER A 203 0.45 0.51 -6.82
N THR A 204 -0.03 -0.72 -6.68
CA THR A 204 0.80 -1.82 -6.18
C THR A 204 1.66 -2.43 -7.28
N SER A 205 1.15 -2.52 -8.53
CA SER A 205 1.86 -3.15 -9.65
C SER A 205 3.12 -2.40 -10.06
N ILE A 206 3.13 -1.07 -9.91
CA ILE A 206 4.29 -0.22 -10.17
C ILE A 206 4.97 0.32 -8.91
N GLY A 207 4.76 -0.29 -7.74
CA GLY A 207 5.55 0.02 -6.55
C GLY A 207 5.34 1.42 -5.97
N LEU A 208 4.13 1.98 -6.07
CA LEU A 208 3.74 3.22 -5.36
C LEU A 208 3.41 2.96 -3.88
N THR A 209 3.34 1.70 -3.50
CA THR A 209 3.17 1.22 -2.13
C THR A 209 3.80 -0.16 -1.97
N ALA A 210 4.09 -0.56 -0.73
CA ALA A 210 4.58 -1.91 -0.47
C ALA A 210 3.47 -2.94 -0.77
N VAL A 211 2.26 -2.67 -0.26
CA VAL A 211 1.04 -3.49 -0.39
C VAL A 211 -0.20 -2.60 -0.35
N SER A 212 -1.33 -3.05 -0.88
CA SER A 212 -2.61 -2.34 -0.72
C SER A 212 -3.76 -3.24 -0.27
N LEU A 213 -4.83 -2.60 0.21
CA LEU A 213 -6.13 -3.26 0.39
C LEU A 213 -7.11 -2.84 -0.70
N GLY A 214 -7.79 -3.84 -1.27
CA GLY A 214 -8.98 -3.68 -2.12
C GLY A 214 -10.22 -4.21 -1.42
N THR A 215 -11.38 -4.02 -2.06
CA THR A 215 -12.68 -4.54 -1.60
C THR A 215 -13.39 -5.23 -2.76
N GLU A 216 -13.97 -6.41 -2.52
CA GLU A 216 -14.66 -7.19 -3.54
C GLU A 216 -16.04 -7.67 -3.11
N THR A 217 -17.05 -7.18 -3.81
CA THR A 217 -18.39 -7.76 -3.93
C THR A 217 -18.32 -8.92 -4.93
N ASP A 218 -18.10 -8.58 -6.20
CA ASP A 218 -17.84 -9.49 -7.31
C ASP A 218 -16.72 -8.87 -8.18
N GLY A 219 -15.75 -9.69 -8.62
CA GLY A 219 -14.56 -9.31 -9.42
C GLY A 219 -13.61 -8.23 -8.88
N SER A 220 -14.04 -7.39 -7.93
CA SER A 220 -13.46 -6.08 -7.64
C SER A 220 -12.09 -6.05 -6.95
N ILE A 221 -11.51 -7.20 -6.56
CA ILE A 221 -10.10 -7.39 -6.19
C ILE A 221 -9.42 -8.24 -7.26
N THR A 222 -10.04 -9.36 -7.63
CA THR A 222 -9.46 -10.40 -8.50
C THR A 222 -9.25 -9.93 -9.94
N CYS A 223 -10.18 -9.18 -10.52
CA CYS A 223 -10.06 -8.58 -11.85
C CYS A 223 -8.98 -7.49 -11.92
N PRO A 224 -8.96 -6.44 -11.06
CA PRO A 224 -7.89 -5.45 -11.10
C PRO A 224 -6.54 -6.04 -10.68
N SER A 225 -6.49 -7.11 -9.88
CA SER A 225 -5.24 -7.86 -9.68
C SER A 225 -4.78 -8.58 -10.95
N SER A 226 -5.69 -9.21 -11.70
CA SER A 226 -5.39 -9.85 -12.99
C SER A 226 -4.88 -8.84 -14.02
N ASN A 227 -5.59 -7.74 -14.22
CA ASN A 227 -5.23 -6.71 -15.21
C ASN A 227 -3.93 -5.96 -14.87
N ASN A 228 -3.51 -5.95 -13.60
CA ASN A 228 -2.30 -5.28 -13.14
C ASN A 228 -1.21 -6.25 -12.62
N ASN A 229 -1.25 -7.52 -13.02
CA ASN A 229 -0.19 -8.51 -12.72
C ASN A 229 0.13 -8.64 -11.20
N LEU A 230 -0.90 -8.81 -10.37
CA LEU A 230 -0.80 -8.93 -8.92
C LEU A 230 -1.33 -10.26 -8.37
N ALA A 231 -0.84 -10.62 -7.19
CA ALA A 231 -1.54 -11.50 -6.27
C ALA A 231 -2.69 -10.73 -5.59
N GLY A 232 -3.93 -11.07 -5.93
CA GLY A 232 -5.14 -10.60 -5.24
C GLY A 232 -5.82 -11.74 -4.49
N ILE A 233 -6.22 -11.52 -3.23
CA ILE A 233 -7.03 -12.48 -2.48
C ILE A 233 -8.37 -11.84 -2.14
N LYS A 234 -9.47 -12.33 -2.74
CA LYS A 234 -10.81 -12.25 -2.15
C LYS A 234 -10.93 -13.38 -1.11
N PRO A 235 -10.91 -13.09 0.21
CA PRO A 235 -11.14 -14.15 1.19
C PRO A 235 -12.61 -14.55 1.28
N THR A 236 -12.91 -15.58 2.07
CA THR A 236 -14.28 -15.92 2.46
C THR A 236 -14.95 -14.72 3.13
N VAL A 237 -16.21 -14.43 2.77
CA VAL A 237 -17.00 -13.36 3.38
C VAL A 237 -17.08 -13.61 4.88
N GLY A 238 -16.69 -12.60 5.67
CA GLY A 238 -16.55 -12.73 7.11
C GLY A 238 -15.20 -13.26 7.60
N LEU A 239 -14.15 -13.45 6.78
CA LEU A 239 -12.79 -13.66 7.31
C LEU A 239 -12.14 -12.35 7.78
N THR A 240 -12.39 -11.27 7.06
CA THR A 240 -11.91 -9.91 7.36
C THR A 240 -13.10 -9.02 7.71
N SER A 241 -12.91 -8.06 8.62
CA SER A 241 -13.99 -7.15 9.02
C SER A 241 -14.33 -6.16 7.90
N ARG A 242 -15.63 -5.93 7.72
CA ARG A 242 -16.19 -4.95 6.78
C ARG A 242 -16.72 -3.71 7.52
N ALA A 243 -16.64 -3.69 8.84
CA ALA A 243 -17.03 -2.53 9.65
C ALA A 243 -16.16 -1.32 9.27
N GLY A 244 -16.82 -0.20 8.96
CA GLY A 244 -16.16 1.01 8.45
C GLY A 244 -15.78 0.95 6.97
N VAL A 245 -16.33 0.02 6.19
CA VAL A 245 -16.22 0.03 4.72
C VAL A 245 -17.56 0.47 4.13
N ILE A 246 -17.54 1.36 3.13
CA ILE A 246 -18.76 1.73 2.39
C ILE A 246 -19.18 0.51 1.55
N PRO A 247 -20.37 -0.07 1.79
CA PRO A 247 -20.74 -1.39 1.28
C PRO A 247 -21.45 -1.33 -0.08
N ILE A 248 -21.58 -2.50 -0.71
CA ILE A 248 -22.59 -2.83 -1.72
C ILE A 248 -23.50 -3.96 -1.21
N SER A 249 -22.93 -5.08 -0.77
CA SER A 249 -23.66 -6.31 -0.45
C SER A 249 -23.10 -7.00 0.80
N GLU A 250 -23.88 -7.01 1.88
CA GLU A 250 -23.51 -7.72 3.12
C GLU A 250 -23.34 -9.23 2.97
N HIS A 251 -23.72 -9.82 1.83
CA HIS A 251 -23.56 -11.25 1.55
C HIS A 251 -22.33 -11.59 0.71
N GLN A 252 -21.70 -10.61 0.06
CA GLN A 252 -20.62 -10.82 -0.91
C GLN A 252 -19.38 -9.99 -0.61
N ASP A 253 -19.54 -8.80 -0.03
CA ASP A 253 -18.46 -7.86 0.25
C ASP A 253 -17.41 -8.47 1.17
N THR A 254 -16.15 -8.20 0.87
CA THR A 254 -15.03 -8.50 1.75
C THR A 254 -13.85 -7.58 1.46
N VAL A 255 -12.99 -7.34 2.45
CA VAL A 255 -11.69 -6.66 2.26
C VAL A 255 -10.61 -7.70 2.02
N GLY A 256 -9.68 -7.43 1.10
CA GLY A 256 -8.59 -8.35 0.81
C GLY A 256 -7.30 -7.66 0.34
N PRO A 257 -6.14 -8.32 0.51
CA PRO A 257 -4.87 -7.78 0.06
C PRO A 257 -4.72 -7.85 -1.46
N MET A 258 -4.06 -6.82 -2.00
CA MET A 258 -3.53 -6.77 -3.37
C MET A 258 -2.04 -6.48 -3.27
N THR A 259 -1.21 -7.41 -3.77
CA THR A 259 0.25 -7.41 -3.56
C THR A 259 1.00 -7.97 -4.77
N ARG A 260 2.30 -7.67 -4.91
CA ARG A 260 3.13 -8.25 -5.99
C ARG A 260 3.44 -9.73 -5.79
N SER A 261 3.45 -10.21 -4.54
CA SER A 261 3.71 -11.62 -4.22
C SER A 261 2.65 -12.25 -3.32
N MET A 262 2.47 -13.57 -3.44
CA MET A 262 1.64 -14.36 -2.53
C MET A 262 2.17 -14.38 -1.09
N THR A 263 3.48 -14.14 -0.89
CA THR A 263 4.09 -14.00 0.44
C THR A 263 3.55 -12.76 1.14
N ASP A 264 3.60 -11.60 0.47
CA ASP A 264 3.07 -10.35 1.01
C ASP A 264 1.55 -10.43 1.22
N ALA A 265 0.82 -11.09 0.31
CA ALA A 265 -0.62 -11.34 0.48
C ALA A 265 -0.91 -12.14 1.75
N ALA A 266 -0.13 -13.19 2.02
CA ALA A 266 -0.26 -14.00 3.22
C ALA A 266 0.12 -13.24 4.50
N ILE A 267 1.15 -12.39 4.47
CA ILE A 267 1.52 -11.51 5.59
C ILE A 267 0.36 -10.56 5.93
N VAL A 268 -0.17 -9.84 4.93
CA VAL A 268 -1.24 -8.87 5.13
C VAL A 268 -2.53 -9.57 5.58
N LEU A 269 -2.92 -10.68 4.94
CA LEU A 269 -4.13 -11.44 5.31
C LEU A 269 -4.08 -11.93 6.76
N SER A 270 -2.91 -12.37 7.23
CA SER A 270 -2.71 -12.81 8.62
C SER A 270 -2.89 -11.69 9.64
N VAL A 271 -2.68 -10.43 9.25
CA VAL A 271 -2.92 -9.26 10.11
C VAL A 271 -4.38 -8.84 10.08
N ILE A 272 -5.00 -8.74 8.90
CA ILE A 272 -6.35 -8.16 8.75
C ILE A 272 -7.50 -9.13 9.06
N ALA A 273 -7.24 -10.44 9.08
CA ALA A 273 -8.24 -11.45 9.40
C ALA A 273 -8.58 -11.50 10.90
N GLY A 274 -9.82 -11.89 11.21
CA GLY A 274 -10.29 -12.14 12.59
C GLY A 274 -11.61 -11.47 12.96
N LYS A 275 -12.16 -11.96 14.07
CA LYS A 275 -13.44 -11.52 14.65
C LYS A 275 -13.44 -10.01 14.94
N ASP A 276 -14.57 -9.37 14.69
CA ASP A 276 -14.89 -7.98 14.99
C ASP A 276 -16.37 -7.92 15.43
N PRO A 277 -16.69 -7.46 16.65
CA PRO A 277 -18.08 -7.40 17.12
C PRO A 277 -18.97 -6.45 16.30
N ASN A 278 -18.38 -5.56 15.49
CA ASN A 278 -19.11 -4.66 14.59
C ASN A 278 -19.43 -5.31 13.22
N ASP A 279 -19.00 -6.57 13.00
CA ASP A 279 -19.29 -7.34 11.79
C ASP A 279 -19.68 -8.78 12.16
N ASN A 280 -20.99 -9.05 12.20
CA ASN A 280 -21.57 -10.33 12.60
C ASN A 280 -21.10 -11.53 11.75
N PHE A 281 -20.72 -11.34 10.48
CA PHE A 281 -20.20 -12.43 9.66
C PHE A 281 -18.85 -12.93 10.17
N THR A 282 -18.06 -12.06 10.79
CA THR A 282 -16.77 -12.45 11.38
C THR A 282 -16.90 -13.35 12.61
N LEU A 283 -18.05 -13.32 13.28
CA LEU A 283 -18.28 -14.14 14.48
C LEU A 283 -18.42 -15.64 14.15
N ALA A 284 -18.74 -15.97 12.89
CA ALA A 284 -18.79 -17.34 12.39
C ALA A 284 -17.40 -17.95 12.10
N GLN A 285 -16.31 -17.19 12.22
CA GLN A 285 -14.95 -17.72 12.10
C GLN A 285 -14.61 -18.71 13.22
N PRO A 286 -13.68 -19.66 12.99
CA PRO A 286 -13.00 -20.39 14.06
C PRO A 286 -12.37 -19.44 15.09
N ASP A 287 -12.21 -19.91 16.34
CA ASP A 287 -11.63 -19.07 17.41
C ASP A 287 -10.14 -18.75 17.20
N VAL A 288 -9.42 -19.61 16.49
CA VAL A 288 -8.03 -19.38 16.08
C VAL A 288 -8.00 -19.17 14.57
N VAL A 289 -7.72 -17.93 14.17
CA VAL A 289 -7.41 -17.60 12.77
C VAL A 289 -5.99 -18.08 12.44
N PRO A 290 -5.78 -18.79 11.31
CA PRO A 290 -4.45 -19.20 10.90
C PRO A 290 -3.53 -18.00 10.58
N ASP A 291 -2.26 -18.14 10.94
CA ASP A 291 -1.19 -17.38 10.32
C ASP A 291 -0.93 -17.98 8.92
N TYR A 292 -1.37 -17.28 7.88
CA TYR A 292 -1.32 -17.72 6.48
C TYR A 292 0.10 -17.78 5.93
N THR A 293 1.08 -17.12 6.56
CA THR A 293 2.49 -17.24 6.14
C THR A 293 3.00 -18.68 6.29
N LYS A 294 2.46 -19.44 7.26
CA LYS A 294 2.77 -20.86 7.49
C LYS A 294 2.25 -21.79 6.38
N ALA A 295 1.38 -21.32 5.49
CA ALA A 295 0.92 -22.07 4.32
C ALA A 295 1.87 -21.95 3.10
N LEU A 296 2.86 -21.04 3.15
CA LEU A 296 3.80 -20.80 2.05
C LEU A 296 4.77 -21.98 1.88
N ASN A 297 4.49 -22.85 0.91
CA ASN A 297 5.28 -24.06 0.66
C ASN A 297 5.48 -24.28 -0.85
N LYS A 298 6.74 -24.27 -1.32
CA LYS A 298 7.11 -24.49 -2.73
C LYS A 298 6.66 -25.86 -3.28
N ASN A 299 6.38 -26.84 -2.41
CA ASN A 299 5.86 -28.16 -2.76
C ASN A 299 4.34 -28.31 -2.58
N ALA A 300 3.60 -27.23 -2.25
CA ALA A 300 2.18 -27.30 -1.86
C ALA A 300 1.27 -28.03 -2.88
N LEU A 301 1.58 -27.92 -4.18
CA LEU A 301 0.83 -28.55 -5.27
C LEU A 301 1.04 -30.07 -5.37
N ARG A 302 2.07 -30.64 -4.73
CA ARG A 302 2.33 -32.09 -4.79
C ARG A 302 1.13 -32.85 -4.21
N GLY A 303 0.57 -33.75 -5.01
CA GLY A 303 -0.61 -34.55 -4.65
C GLY A 303 -1.95 -33.78 -4.61
N LYS A 304 -1.99 -32.50 -5.02
CA LYS A 304 -3.25 -31.75 -5.11
C LYS A 304 -4.01 -32.12 -6.39
N ARG A 305 -5.34 -31.99 -6.33
CA ARG A 305 -6.25 -32.16 -7.47
C ARG A 305 -6.85 -30.79 -7.79
N ILE A 306 -6.70 -30.34 -9.02
CA ILE A 306 -7.19 -29.03 -9.49
C ILE A 306 -8.26 -29.27 -10.57
N GLY A 307 -9.46 -28.73 -10.36
CA GLY A 307 -10.47 -28.66 -11.40
C GLY A 307 -10.23 -27.45 -12.28
N VAL A 308 -10.20 -27.64 -13.60
CA VAL A 308 -10.06 -26.55 -14.58
C VAL A 308 -11.42 -26.36 -15.26
N PRO A 309 -12.10 -25.21 -15.10
CA PRO A 309 -13.42 -24.95 -15.69
C PRO A 309 -13.27 -24.59 -17.18
N ARG A 310 -12.83 -25.57 -17.98
CA ARG A 310 -12.45 -25.40 -19.40
C ARG A 310 -13.54 -24.77 -20.27
N HIS A 311 -14.82 -25.01 -19.97
CA HIS A 311 -15.92 -24.43 -20.74
C HIS A 311 -15.94 -22.90 -20.67
N VAL A 312 -15.60 -22.30 -19.52
CA VAL A 312 -15.57 -20.84 -19.35
C VAL A 312 -14.42 -20.22 -20.13
N PHE A 313 -13.23 -20.85 -20.10
CA PHE A 313 -12.01 -20.27 -20.68
C PHE A 313 -11.69 -20.70 -22.12
N LEU A 314 -12.35 -21.74 -22.65
CA LEU A 314 -12.10 -22.27 -24.01
C LEU A 314 -13.33 -22.19 -24.93
N ASN A 315 -14.50 -21.81 -24.43
CA ASN A 315 -15.63 -21.54 -25.32
C ASN A 315 -15.53 -20.10 -25.84
N THR A 316 -15.16 -19.95 -27.10
CA THR A 316 -15.07 -18.64 -27.78
C THR A 316 -16.43 -17.96 -28.00
N SER A 317 -17.55 -18.61 -27.62
CA SER A 317 -18.87 -17.98 -27.57
C SER A 317 -19.20 -17.38 -26.20
N ILE A 318 -18.27 -17.42 -25.24
CA ILE A 318 -18.39 -16.73 -23.95
C ILE A 318 -17.32 -15.64 -23.93
N SER A 319 -17.74 -14.41 -24.21
CA SER A 319 -16.93 -13.23 -23.88
C SER A 319 -16.94 -13.04 -22.37
N GLY A 320 -15.95 -12.35 -21.81
CA GLY A 320 -15.96 -11.98 -20.39
C GLY A 320 -16.99 -10.89 -20.02
N ASP A 321 -17.91 -10.60 -20.94
CA ASP A 321 -18.85 -9.47 -20.96
C ASP A 321 -20.33 -9.94 -21.01
N ASP A 322 -20.56 -11.27 -20.86
CA ASP A 322 -21.84 -11.98 -21.01
C ASP A 322 -22.65 -12.12 -19.70
#